data_AF-A0A256XBF8-F1
#
_entry.id   AF-A0A256XBF8-F1
#
_cell.length_a   1.000
_cell.length_b   1.000
_cell.length_c   1.000
_cell.angle_alpha   90.00
_cell.angle_beta   90.00
_cell.angle_gamma   90.00
#
_symmetry.space_group_name_H-M   'P 1'
#
loop_
_entity.id
_entity.type
_entity.pdbx_description
1 polymer ?
#
loop_
_entity_poly.entity_id
_entity_poly.type
_entity_poly.pdbx_seq_one_letter_code
_entity_poly.pdbx_strand_id
1 'polypeptide(L)'
;MLFSTSMELSSVLTSILVGVVIVCIVILLDRVINKWLISPLKSLKRGDIVQLKLISRIGIIFVLLVILMYIYGQHLAALTLLVLTVIISLIGLRPIIEEYFTGQVMRFIDEYRIGLGDYVEINGIKGYVVKMTCLGIVVRNSRNELAHIPLKLKSYL
;
A
#
# COMPACT_ATOMS: atom_id res chain seq x y z
N MET A 1 -47.38 28.58 -4.41
CA MET A 1 -47.37 27.09 -4.36
C MET A 1 -46.51 26.46 -5.44
N LEU A 2 -46.52 26.92 -6.70
CA LEU A 2 -45.68 26.35 -7.78
C LEU A 2 -44.15 26.49 -7.59
N PHE A 3 -43.68 27.41 -6.76
CA PHE A 3 -42.24 27.64 -6.54
C PHE A 3 -41.58 26.65 -5.57
N SER A 4 -42.36 26.03 -4.66
CA SER A 4 -41.81 25.06 -3.70
C SER A 4 -41.63 23.68 -4.35
N THR A 5 -42.53 23.30 -5.27
CA THR A 5 -42.42 22.02 -6.01
C THR A 5 -41.23 22.00 -6.96
N SER A 6 -40.88 23.12 -7.58
CA SER A 6 -39.67 23.21 -8.44
C SER A 6 -38.37 23.11 -7.64
N MET A 7 -38.33 23.65 -6.41
CA MET A 7 -37.15 23.54 -5.54
C MET A 7 -36.95 22.11 -5.03
N GLU A 8 -38.02 21.41 -4.64
CA GLU A 8 -37.95 20.01 -4.21
C GLU A 8 -37.51 19.08 -5.35
N LEU A 9 -38.03 19.29 -6.57
CA LEU A 9 -37.61 18.55 -7.77
C LEU A 9 -36.13 18.73 -8.08
N SER A 10 -35.59 19.96 -7.93
CA SER A 10 -34.17 20.22 -8.16
C SER A 10 -33.28 19.51 -7.14
N SER A 11 -33.65 19.51 -5.85
CA SER A 11 -32.90 18.80 -4.80
C SER A 11 -32.87 17.28 -5.01
N VAL A 12 -34.01 16.70 -5.41
CA VAL A 12 -34.11 15.26 -5.70
C VAL A 12 -33.26 14.87 -6.91
N LEU A 13 -33.33 15.65 -8.00
CA LEU A 13 -32.50 15.44 -9.19
C LEU A 13 -31.00 15.53 -8.88
N THR A 14 -30.60 16.51 -8.07
CA THR A 14 -29.19 16.68 -7.68
C THR A 14 -28.72 15.48 -6.85
N SER A 15 -29.55 14.99 -5.93
CA SER A 15 -29.24 13.83 -5.10
C SER A 15 -29.09 12.55 -5.92
N ILE A 16 -29.97 12.33 -6.90
CA ILE A 16 -29.88 11.18 -7.82
C ILE A 16 -28.60 11.27 -8.65
N LEU A 17 -28.28 12.46 -9.18
CA LEU A 17 -27.09 12.67 -10.00
C LEU A 17 -25.81 12.43 -9.22
N VAL A 18 -25.75 12.91 -7.97
CA VAL A 18 -24.64 12.62 -7.05
C VAL A 18 -24.51 11.12 -6.79
N GLY A 19 -25.62 10.42 -6.56
CA GLY A 19 -25.63 8.96 -6.38
C GLY A 19 -25.04 8.22 -7.61
N VAL A 20 -25.45 8.60 -8.81
CA VAL A 20 -24.92 8.04 -10.07
C VAL A 20 -23.41 8.31 -10.19
N VAL A 21 -22.97 9.53 -9.91
CA VAL A 21 -21.54 9.89 -9.96
C VAL A 21 -20.72 9.06 -8.96
N ILE A 22 -21.21 8.87 -7.73
CA ILE A 22 -20.54 8.03 -6.73
C ILE A 22 -20.40 6.59 -7.22
N VAL A 23 -21.48 6.00 -7.76
CA VAL A 23 -21.45 4.63 -8.30
C VAL A 23 -20.44 4.52 -9.46
N CYS A 24 -20.42 5.50 -10.36
CA CYS A 24 -19.43 5.55 -11.44
C CYS A 24 -17.99 5.62 -10.91
N ILE A 25 -17.74 6.44 -9.88
CA ILE A 25 -16.42 6.56 -9.24
C ILE A 25 -16.00 5.22 -8.62
N VAL A 26 -16.91 4.54 -7.91
CA VAL A 26 -16.62 3.24 -7.29
C VAL A 26 -16.24 2.19 -8.33
N ILE A 27 -17.00 2.11 -9.44
CA ILE A 27 -16.72 1.18 -10.53
C ILE A 27 -15.38 1.50 -11.19
N LEU A 28 -15.07 2.78 -11.40
CA LEU A 28 -13.80 3.22 -11.95
C LEU A 28 -12.63 2.86 -11.02
N LEU A 29 -12.75 3.14 -9.72
CA LEU A 29 -11.73 2.80 -8.72
C LEU A 29 -11.48 1.31 -8.66
N ASP A 30 -12.53 0.49 -8.60
CA ASP A 30 -12.39 -0.97 -8.57
C ASP A 30 -11.70 -1.50 -9.85
N ARG A 31 -12.03 -0.95 -11.03
CA ARG A 31 -11.35 -1.30 -12.28
C ARG A 31 -9.88 -0.90 -12.28
N VAL A 32 -9.57 0.32 -11.84
CA VAL A 32 -8.19 0.82 -11.79
C VAL A 32 -7.37 -0.03 -10.83
N ILE A 33 -7.87 -0.31 -9.62
CA ILE A 33 -7.20 -1.14 -8.63
C ILE A 33 -6.99 -2.57 -9.17
N ASN A 34 -8.02 -3.20 -9.71
CA ASN A 34 -7.89 -4.56 -10.24
C ASN A 34 -6.90 -4.63 -11.41
N LYS A 35 -6.88 -3.63 -12.29
CA LYS A 35 -6.01 -3.59 -13.46
C LYS A 35 -4.57 -3.24 -13.10
N TRP A 36 -4.34 -2.23 -12.28
CA TRP A 36 -3.01 -1.70 -12.00
C TRP A 36 -2.35 -2.35 -10.79
N LEU A 37 -3.12 -2.65 -9.74
CA LEU A 37 -2.58 -3.23 -8.52
C LEU A 37 -2.56 -4.75 -8.61
N ILE A 38 -3.71 -5.38 -8.87
CA ILE A 38 -3.84 -6.85 -8.75
C ILE A 38 -3.33 -7.60 -9.98
N SER A 39 -3.52 -7.06 -11.19
CA SER A 39 -3.09 -7.73 -12.43
C SER A 39 -1.59 -8.05 -12.49
N PRO A 40 -0.65 -7.13 -12.15
CA PRO A 40 0.78 -7.45 -12.14
C PRO A 40 1.17 -8.40 -11.01
N LEU A 41 0.36 -8.47 -9.95
CA LEU A 41 0.61 -9.29 -8.76
C LEU A 41 0.04 -10.72 -8.87
N LYS A 42 -0.47 -11.12 -10.05
CA LYS A 42 -0.96 -12.50 -10.30
C LYS A 42 0.10 -13.59 -10.11
N SER A 43 1.39 -13.22 -10.08
CA SER A 43 2.50 -14.12 -9.76
C SER A 43 2.68 -14.39 -8.26
N LEU A 44 1.96 -13.67 -7.38
CA LEU A 44 2.00 -13.88 -5.93
C LEU A 44 1.17 -15.11 -5.52
N LYS A 45 1.43 -15.62 -4.32
CA LYS A 45 0.65 -16.73 -3.74
C LYS A 45 -0.82 -16.33 -3.66
N ARG A 46 -1.72 -17.29 -3.90
CA ARG A 46 -3.18 -17.05 -3.89
C ARG A 46 -3.65 -16.39 -2.59
N GLY A 47 -3.02 -16.70 -1.45
CA GLY A 47 -3.33 -16.08 -0.15
C GLY A 47 -3.10 -14.56 -0.12
N ASP A 48 -1.97 -14.11 -0.65
CA ASP A 48 -1.58 -12.69 -0.64
C ASP A 48 -2.51 -11.86 -1.53
N ILE A 49 -2.94 -12.43 -2.66
CA ILE A 49 -3.89 -11.78 -3.58
C ILE A 49 -5.26 -11.58 -2.91
N VAL A 50 -5.71 -12.53 -2.08
CA VAL A 50 -6.98 -12.42 -1.35
C VAL A 50 -6.89 -11.33 -0.28
N GLN A 51 -5.80 -11.29 0.48
CA GLN A 51 -5.58 -10.23 1.48
C GLN A 51 -5.51 -8.84 0.82
N LEU A 52 -4.81 -8.72 -0.31
CA LEU A 52 -4.72 -7.47 -1.06
C LEU A 52 -6.08 -7.00 -1.57
N LYS A 53 -6.91 -7.92 -2.08
CA LYS A 53 -8.29 -7.62 -2.48
C LYS A 53 -9.11 -7.12 -1.30
N LEU A 54 -8.99 -7.74 -0.13
CA LEU A 54 -9.71 -7.35 1.07
C LEU A 54 -9.30 -5.94 1.53
N ILE A 55 -8.00 -5.67 1.62
CA ILE A 55 -7.47 -4.34 1.95
C ILE A 55 -7.95 -3.29 0.94
N SER A 56 -7.93 -3.61 -0.35
CA SER A 56 -8.38 -2.69 -1.40
C SER A 56 -9.87 -2.35 -1.29
N ARG A 57 -10.73 -3.33 -0.95
CA ARG A 57 -12.16 -3.10 -0.75
C ARG A 57 -12.43 -2.21 0.46
N ILE A 58 -11.73 -2.44 1.56
CA ILE A 58 -11.82 -1.58 2.75
C ILE A 58 -11.41 -0.14 2.38
N GLY A 59 -10.33 0.01 1.60
CA GLY A 59 -9.90 1.32 1.09
C GLY A 59 -10.96 2.03 0.26
N ILE A 60 -11.65 1.32 -0.65
CA ILE A 60 -12.73 1.90 -1.47
C ILE A 60 -13.90 2.37 -0.58
N ILE A 61 -14.32 1.56 0.39
CA ILE A 61 -15.40 1.93 1.33
C ILE A 61 -15.02 3.17 2.12
N PHE A 62 -13.77 3.24 2.59
CA PHE A 62 -13.25 4.39 3.31
C PHE A 62 -13.28 5.68 2.46
N VAL A 63 -12.80 5.61 1.21
CA VAL A 63 -12.84 6.75 0.28
C VAL A 63 -14.28 7.20 0.02
N LEU A 64 -15.20 6.25 -0.15
CA LEU A 64 -16.62 6.54 -0.33
C LEU A 64 -17.22 7.26 0.88
N LEU A 65 -16.86 6.83 2.09
CA LEU A 65 -17.29 7.48 3.33
C LEU A 65 -16.80 8.94 3.39
N VAL A 66 -15.54 9.19 3.04
CA VAL A 66 -14.97 10.54 2.99
C VAL A 66 -15.70 11.43 1.97
N ILE A 67 -15.98 10.89 0.77
CA ILE A 67 -16.70 11.61 -0.28
C ILE A 67 -18.12 11.96 0.18
N LEU A 68 -18.83 11.02 0.80
CA LEU A 68 -20.16 11.27 1.35
C LEU A 68 -20.12 12.36 2.41
N MET A 69 -19.21 12.27 3.38
CA MET A 69 -19.06 13.30 4.43
C MET A 69 -18.80 14.68 3.80
N TYR A 70 -17.96 14.75 2.76
CA TYR A 70 -17.70 16.00 2.05
C TYR A 70 -18.96 16.56 1.36
N ILE A 71 -19.75 15.71 0.70
CA ILE A 71 -20.99 16.12 0.01
C ILE A 71 -22.04 16.65 1.00
N TYR A 72 -22.16 16.02 2.17
CA TYR A 72 -23.11 16.45 3.20
C TYR A 72 -22.61 17.63 4.06
N GLY A 73 -21.57 18.34 3.62
CA GLY A 73 -21.05 19.55 4.28
C GLY A 73 -20.20 19.27 5.53
N GLN A 74 -19.91 18.01 5.84
CA GLN A 74 -19.08 17.60 6.99
C GLN A 74 -17.59 17.65 6.63
N HIS A 75 -17.14 18.78 6.08
CA HIS A 75 -15.79 18.93 5.53
C HIS A 75 -14.69 18.74 6.59
N LEU A 76 -14.89 19.27 7.80
CA LEU A 76 -13.90 19.18 8.88
C LEU A 76 -13.71 17.72 9.33
N ALA A 77 -14.80 16.97 9.44
CA ALA A 77 -14.78 15.57 9.83
C ALA A 77 -14.16 14.70 8.71
N ALA A 78 -14.49 14.97 7.45
CA ALA A 78 -13.88 14.30 6.29
C ALA A 78 -12.35 14.51 6.25
N LEU A 79 -11.89 15.75 6.48
CA LEU A 79 -10.48 16.09 6.52
C LEU A 79 -9.76 15.43 7.71
N THR A 80 -10.39 15.46 8.90
CA THR A 80 -9.84 14.81 10.10
C THR A 80 -9.66 13.31 9.88
N LEU A 81 -10.68 12.66 9.30
CA LEU A 81 -10.66 11.23 9.00
C LEU A 81 -9.54 10.89 8.00
N LEU A 82 -9.36 11.71 6.95
CA LEU A 82 -8.26 11.55 5.99
C LEU A 82 -6.89 11.67 6.66
N VAL A 83 -6.66 12.74 7.43
CA VAL A 83 -5.38 12.99 8.10
C VAL A 83 -5.05 11.85 9.06
N LEU A 84 -6.01 11.42 9.87
CA LEU A 84 -5.84 10.34 10.83
C LEU A 84 -5.49 9.01 10.14
N THR A 85 -6.16 8.69 9.03
CA THR A 85 -5.85 7.49 8.25
C THR A 85 -4.46 7.54 7.63
N VAL A 86 -4.01 8.71 7.14
CA VAL A 86 -2.65 8.88 6.62
C VAL A 86 -1.61 8.66 7.72
N ILE A 87 -1.81 9.26 8.90
CA ILE A 87 -0.90 9.10 10.04
C ILE A 87 -0.81 7.64 10.47
N ILE A 88 -1.95 6.96 10.66
CA ILE A 88 -1.97 5.55 11.05
C ILE A 88 -1.29 4.68 9.98
N SER A 89 -1.56 4.95 8.70
CA SER A 89 -0.95 4.21 7.60
C SER A 89 0.56 4.41 7.55
N LEU A 90 1.05 5.64 7.77
CA LEU A 90 2.47 5.94 7.84
C LEU A 90 3.15 5.21 8.99
N ILE A 91 2.54 5.18 10.18
CA ILE A 91 3.07 4.46 11.33
C ILE A 91 3.12 2.95 11.06
N GLY A 92 2.04 2.38 10.50
CA GLY A 92 1.96 0.95 10.18
C GLY A 92 2.89 0.51 9.05
N LEU A 93 3.07 1.35 8.03
CA LEU A 93 3.93 1.06 6.87
C LEU A 93 5.39 1.44 7.11
N ARG A 94 5.70 2.18 8.16
CA ARG A 94 7.06 2.62 8.52
C ARG A 94 8.14 1.53 8.34
N PRO A 95 8.03 0.32 8.92
CA PRO A 95 9.09 -0.68 8.78
C PRO A 95 9.32 -1.11 7.32
N ILE A 96 8.24 -1.24 6.54
CA ILE A 96 8.30 -1.63 5.12
C ILE A 96 8.95 -0.52 4.29
N ILE A 97 8.54 0.73 4.52
CA ILE A 97 9.09 1.90 3.83
C ILE A 97 10.59 2.02 4.13
N GLU A 98 10.96 1.94 5.40
CA GLU A 98 12.36 2.03 5.82
C GLU A 98 13.21 0.91 5.19
N GLU A 99 12.75 -0.33 5.20
CA GLU A 99 13.47 -1.45 4.60
C GLU A 99 13.65 -1.30 3.08
N TYR A 100 12.60 -0.84 2.39
CA TYR A 100 12.67 -0.53 0.97
C TYR A 100 13.69 0.56 0.64
N PHE A 101 13.69 1.65 1.41
CA PHE A 101 14.67 2.73 1.23
C PHE A 101 16.08 2.27 1.56
N THR A 102 16.30 1.50 2.63
CA THR A 102 17.61 0.93 2.95
C THR A 102 18.13 0.05 1.82
N GLY A 103 17.30 -0.83 1.26
CA GLY A 103 17.69 -1.69 0.14
C GLY A 103 18.00 -0.92 -1.14
N GLN A 104 17.28 0.16 -1.42
CA GLN A 104 17.57 1.03 -2.56
C GLN A 104 18.85 1.83 -2.35
N VAL A 105 19.06 2.43 -1.17
CA VAL A 105 20.26 3.22 -0.86
C VAL A 105 21.52 2.36 -0.92
N MET A 106 21.48 1.12 -0.39
CA MET A 106 22.61 0.18 -0.51
C MET A 106 23.00 -0.14 -1.95
N ARG A 107 22.08 -0.07 -2.92
CA ARG A 107 22.40 -0.26 -4.34
C ARG A 107 23.14 0.92 -4.97
N PHE A 108 23.03 2.13 -4.40
CA PHE A 108 23.63 3.35 -4.94
C PHE A 108 24.98 3.69 -4.30
N ILE A 109 25.29 3.16 -3.12
CA ILE A 109 26.57 3.41 -2.44
C ILE A 109 27.59 2.38 -2.94
N ASP A 110 28.54 2.81 -3.79
CA ASP A 110 29.55 1.93 -4.40
C ASP A 110 30.44 1.20 -3.37
N GLU A 111 30.59 1.73 -2.15
CA GLU A 111 31.35 1.11 -1.04
C GLU A 111 30.66 -0.11 -0.39
N TYR A 112 29.34 -0.28 -0.57
CA TYR A 112 28.56 -1.40 -0.03
C TYR A 112 28.03 -2.33 -1.15
N ARG A 113 28.68 -2.34 -2.31
CA ARG A 113 28.40 -3.31 -3.38
C ARG A 113 28.81 -4.71 -2.96
N ILE A 114 27.97 -5.34 -2.14
CA ILE A 114 28.00 -6.78 -1.96
C ILE A 114 27.55 -7.38 -3.29
N GLY A 115 28.48 -7.99 -4.00
CA GLY A 115 28.25 -8.68 -5.27
C GLY A 115 27.54 -10.01 -5.06
N LEU A 116 26.87 -10.48 -6.11
CA LEU A 116 26.45 -11.88 -6.17
C LEU A 116 27.70 -12.76 -6.18
N GLY A 117 27.79 -13.70 -5.23
CA GLY A 117 28.96 -14.56 -5.06
C GLY A 117 29.95 -14.09 -4.00
N ASP A 118 29.75 -12.92 -3.39
CA ASP A 118 30.62 -12.46 -2.29
C ASP A 118 30.37 -13.28 -1.02
N TYR A 119 31.45 -13.60 -0.31
CA TYR A 119 31.38 -14.23 1.01
C TYR A 119 31.18 -13.16 2.07
N VAL A 120 30.05 -13.21 2.77
CA VAL A 120 29.69 -12.23 3.79
C VAL A 120 29.39 -12.92 5.12
N GLU A 121 29.75 -12.24 6.20
CA GLU A 121 29.36 -12.61 7.56
C GLU A 121 28.45 -11.50 8.10
N ILE A 122 27.15 -11.77 8.14
CA ILE A 122 26.14 -10.82 8.62
C ILE A 122 25.40 -11.46 9.79
N ASN A 123 25.52 -10.86 10.98
CA ASN A 123 24.83 -11.29 12.21
C ASN A 123 25.09 -12.76 12.62
N GLY A 124 26.33 -13.23 12.46
CA GLY A 124 26.74 -14.61 12.75
C GLY A 124 26.38 -15.63 11.67
N ILE A 125 25.72 -15.22 10.58
CA ILE A 125 25.45 -16.07 9.41
C ILE A 125 26.57 -15.86 8.40
N LYS A 126 27.33 -16.91 8.15
CA LYS A 126 28.44 -16.96 7.19
C LYS A 126 27.98 -17.64 5.90
N GLY A 127 28.29 -17.04 4.75
CA GLY A 127 28.05 -17.71 3.48
C GLY A 127 28.17 -16.81 2.27
N TYR A 128 27.86 -17.38 1.10
CA TYR A 128 27.93 -16.69 -0.17
C TYR A 128 26.59 -16.06 -0.54
N VAL A 129 26.59 -14.83 -1.03
CA VAL A 129 25.38 -14.13 -1.46
C VAL A 129 24.86 -14.72 -2.77
N VAL A 130 23.68 -15.32 -2.72
CA VAL A 130 23.04 -15.96 -3.89
C VAL A 130 22.08 -15.00 -4.58
N LYS A 131 21.43 -14.13 -3.82
CA LYS A 131 20.44 -13.18 -4.36
C LYS A 131 20.30 -11.97 -3.45
N MET A 132 20.25 -10.79 -4.05
CA MET A 132 19.86 -9.56 -3.35
C MET A 132 18.46 -9.12 -3.79
N THR A 133 17.64 -8.74 -2.83
CA THR A 133 16.33 -8.13 -3.03
C THR A 133 16.25 -6.80 -2.30
N CYS A 134 15.30 -5.94 -2.66
CA CYS A 134 15.11 -4.64 -1.98
C CYS A 134 14.67 -4.80 -0.50
N LEU A 135 14.32 -6.01 -0.06
CA LEU A 135 13.85 -6.32 1.29
C LEU A 135 14.78 -7.28 2.05
N GLY A 136 15.95 -7.62 1.50
CA GLY A 136 16.83 -8.60 2.13
C GLY A 136 17.84 -9.24 1.21
N ILE A 137 18.81 -9.92 1.81
CA ILE A 137 19.87 -10.67 1.13
C ILE A 137 19.66 -12.16 1.41
N VAL A 138 19.75 -12.99 0.37
CA VAL A 138 19.73 -14.45 0.49
C VAL A 138 21.17 -14.96 0.45
N VAL A 139 21.58 -15.59 1.54
CA VAL A 139 22.93 -16.14 1.72
C VAL A 139 22.86 -17.66 1.75
N ARG A 140 23.82 -18.32 1.10
CA ARG A 140 24.00 -19.78 1.15
C ARG A 140 25.17 -20.13 2.06
N ASN A 141 24.87 -20.86 3.13
CA ASN A 141 25.87 -21.33 4.08
C ASN A 141 26.69 -22.51 3.49
N SER A 142 27.80 -22.88 4.11
CA SER A 142 28.65 -24.02 3.75
C SER A 142 27.90 -25.37 3.77
N ARG A 143 26.82 -25.46 4.56
CA ARG A 143 25.89 -26.60 4.61
C ARG A 143 24.88 -26.63 3.45
N ASN A 144 25.02 -25.71 2.49
CA ASN A 144 24.12 -25.53 1.34
C ASN A 144 22.69 -25.09 1.71
N GLU A 145 22.49 -24.59 2.93
CA GLU A 145 21.23 -24.03 3.42
C GLU A 145 21.08 -22.57 2.97
N LEU A 146 19.86 -22.18 2.59
CA LEU A 146 19.52 -20.82 2.17
C LEU A 146 18.92 -20.05 3.36
N ALA A 147 19.60 -18.99 3.79
CA ALA A 147 19.13 -18.08 4.84
C ALA A 147 18.71 -16.74 4.22
N HIS A 148 17.52 -16.26 4.58
CA HIS A 148 17.06 -14.92 4.22
C HIS A 148 17.39 -13.95 5.36
N ILE A 149 18.27 -12.99 5.08
CA ILE A 149 18.73 -11.98 6.04
C ILE A 149 18.05 -10.65 5.69
N PRO A 150 17.15 -10.12 6.54
CA PRO A 150 16.58 -8.79 6.33
C PRO A 150 17.67 -7.72 6.46
N LEU A 151 17.58 -6.67 5.66
CA LEU A 151 18.60 -5.60 5.59
C LEU A 151 18.68 -4.78 6.88
N LYS A 152 17.58 -4.73 7.64
CA LYS A 152 17.60 -4.22 9.00
C LYS A 152 17.90 -5.33 9.99
N LEU A 153 19.15 -5.35 10.49
CA LEU A 153 19.41 -5.85 11.83
C LEU A 153 18.63 -4.97 12.82
N LYS A 154 17.92 -5.63 13.74
CA LYS A 154 17.55 -5.05 15.03
C LYS A 154 18.85 -4.59 15.72
N SER A 155 19.24 -3.34 15.54
CA SER A 155 20.20 -2.66 16.40
C SER A 155 19.51 -2.40 17.72
N TYR A 156 19.47 -3.40 18.60
CA TYR A 156 19.36 -3.14 20.04
C TYR A 156 20.77 -2.76 20.52
N LEU A 157 21.08 -1.48 20.39
CA LEU A 157 22.01 -0.77 21.26
C LEU A 157 21.16 0.19 22.08
#